data_AF-A0AAD6B148-F1
#
_entry.id   AF-A0AAD6B148-F1
#
_cell.length_a   1.000
_cell.length_b   1.000
_cell.length_c   1.000
_cell.angle_alpha   90.00
_cell.angle_beta   90.00
_cell.angle_gamma   90.00
#
_symmetry.space_group_name_H-M   'P 1'
#
loop_
_entity.id
_entity.type
_entity.pdbx_description
1 polymer ?
#
loop_
_entity_poly.entity_id
_entity_poly.type
_entity_poly.pdbx_seq_one_letter_code
_entity_poly.pdbx_strand_id
1 'polypeptide(L)'
;MNLNSEKYIQSKEEFHSAASKTEANVRSRNMNPVCSGLQAQILSCYRDNGDQTLRCSDLAKQYMQCINAAKKPNRSDCDVF
;
A
#
# COMPACT_ATOMS: atom_id res chain seq x y z
N MET A 1 -22.77 40.82 15.78
CA MET A 1 -21.83 39.70 15.54
C MET A 1 -20.61 40.24 14.84
N ASN A 2 -19.41 39.77 15.20
CA ASN A 2 -18.15 40.29 14.67
C ASN A 2 -17.79 39.51 13.40
N LEU A 3 -17.85 40.19 12.26
CA LEU A 3 -17.56 39.63 10.93
C LEU A 3 -16.18 38.95 10.85
N ASN A 4 -15.22 39.40 11.66
CA ASN A 4 -13.88 38.83 11.69
C ASN A 4 -13.86 37.46 12.38
N SER A 5 -14.63 37.27 13.46
CA SER A 5 -14.73 35.98 14.14
C SER A 5 -15.48 34.94 13.30
N GLU A 6 -16.53 35.37 12.59
CA GLU A 6 -17.31 34.50 11.71
C GLU A 6 -16.44 33.98 10.56
N LYS A 7 -15.63 34.85 9.95
CA LYS A 7 -14.67 34.46 8.90
C LYS A 7 -13.59 33.49 9.39
N TYR A 8 -13.08 33.69 10.61
CA TYR A 8 -12.08 32.79 11.19
C TYR A 8 -12.65 31.39 11.44
N ILE A 9 -13.87 31.30 11.97
CA ILE A 9 -14.55 30.03 12.22
C ILE A 9 -14.80 29.31 10.89
N GLN A 10 -15.36 30.02 9.91
CA GLN A 10 -15.63 29.46 8.59
C GLN A 10 -14.36 28.91 7.92
N SER A 11 -13.26 29.68 7.95
CA SER A 11 -11.97 29.24 7.37
C SER A 11 -11.42 27.98 8.06
N LYS A 12 -11.58 27.90 9.39
CA LYS A 12 -11.16 26.72 10.16
C LYS A 12 -11.98 25.49 9.80
N GLU A 13 -13.30 25.64 9.65
CA GLU A 13 -14.19 24.55 9.26
C GLU A 13 -13.91 24.06 7.84
N GLU A 14 -13.67 24.97 6.90
CA GLU A 14 -13.30 24.62 5.52
C GLU A 14 -11.97 23.87 5.46
N PHE A 15 -10.96 24.31 6.20
CA PHE A 15 -9.68 23.61 6.30
C PHE A 15 -9.83 22.20 6.89
N HIS A 16 -10.53 22.08 8.03
CA HIS A 16 -10.79 20.78 8.65
C HIS A 16 -11.58 19.85 7.73
N SER A 17 -12.56 20.38 6.99
CA SER A 17 -13.35 19.61 6.02
C SER A 17 -12.48 19.12 4.85
N ALA A 18 -11.64 19.99 4.30
CA ALA A 18 -10.73 19.64 3.21
C ALA A 18 -9.68 18.61 3.65
N ALA A 19 -9.11 18.77 4.84
CA ALA A 19 -8.17 17.81 5.43
C ALA A 19 -8.83 16.44 5.64
N SER A 20 -10.02 16.41 6.27
CA SER A 20 -10.75 15.15 6.52
C SER A 20 -11.16 14.44 5.22
N LYS A 21 -11.60 15.20 4.20
CA LYS A 21 -11.88 14.64 2.86
C LYS A 21 -10.62 14.05 2.23
N THR A 22 -9.49 14.73 2.35
CA THR A 22 -8.21 14.25 1.80
C THR A 22 -7.75 13.00 2.54
N GLU A 23 -7.77 13.00 3.88
CA GLU A 23 -7.44 11.83 4.70
C GLU A 23 -8.35 10.64 4.40
N ALA A 24 -9.65 10.85 4.17
CA ALA A 24 -10.57 9.78 3.79
C ALA A 24 -10.24 9.16 2.42
N ASN A 25 -9.73 9.95 1.47
CA ASN A 25 -9.34 9.49 0.14
C ASN A 25 -7.89 8.95 0.08
N VAL A 26 -7.02 9.43 0.98
CA VAL A 26 -5.63 8.97 1.14
C VAL A 26 -5.55 7.76 2.07
N ARG A 27 -6.59 7.50 2.87
CA ARG A 27 -6.67 6.38 3.81
C ARG A 27 -6.19 5.14 3.09
N SER A 28 -5.04 4.65 3.56
CA SER A 28 -4.24 3.57 2.98
C SER A 28 -5.14 2.68 2.15
N ARG A 29 -5.11 2.88 0.81
CA ARG A 29 -5.68 1.90 -0.12
C ARG A 29 -5.25 0.57 0.48
N ASN A 30 -6.20 -0.32 0.82
CA ASN A 30 -5.89 -1.65 1.35
C ASN A 30 -5.17 -2.41 0.23
N MET A 31 -3.93 -2.01 -0.02
CA MET A 31 -2.99 -2.56 -0.95
C MET A 31 -2.49 -3.77 -0.20
N ASN A 32 -3.29 -4.83 -0.26
CA ASN A 32 -2.81 -6.13 0.14
C ASN A 32 -1.46 -6.31 -0.54
N PRO A 33 -0.38 -6.51 0.24
CA PRO A 33 0.96 -6.57 -0.34
C PRO A 33 0.94 -7.62 -1.45
N VAL A 34 1.29 -7.19 -2.65
CA VAL A 34 1.26 -8.07 -3.82
C VAL A 34 2.19 -9.25 -3.51
N CYS A 35 1.74 -10.47 -3.81
CA CYS A 35 2.44 -11.71 -3.51
C CYS A 35 2.50 -12.13 -2.02
N SER A 36 1.73 -11.54 -1.10
CA SER A 36 1.75 -11.89 0.34
C SER A 36 1.57 -13.39 0.63
N GLY A 37 0.67 -14.06 -0.09
CA GLY A 37 0.48 -15.51 0.01
C GLY A 37 1.71 -16.31 -0.45
N LEU A 38 2.36 -15.91 -1.56
CA LEU A 38 3.60 -16.52 -2.03
C LEU A 38 4.77 -16.24 -1.07
N GLN A 39 4.80 -15.05 -0.47
CA GLN A 39 5.80 -14.68 0.54
C GLN A 39 5.68 -15.55 1.80
N ALA A 40 4.47 -15.80 2.28
CA ALA A 40 4.27 -16.71 3.41
C ALA A 40 4.72 -18.15 3.08
N GLN A 41 4.39 -18.63 1.88
CA GLN A 41 4.75 -19.98 1.45
C GLN A 41 6.27 -20.16 1.29
N ILE A 42 6.97 -19.21 0.66
CA ILE A 42 8.43 -19.31 0.46
C ILE A 42 9.18 -19.28 1.80
N LEU A 43 8.73 -18.46 2.74
CA LEU A 43 9.30 -18.39 4.09
C LEU A 43 9.06 -19.70 4.85
N SER A 44 7.86 -20.28 4.77
CA SER A 44 7.60 -21.60 5.36
C SER A 44 8.51 -22.66 4.73
N CYS A 45 8.64 -22.67 3.41
CA CYS A 45 9.45 -23.65 2.71
C CYS A 45 10.91 -23.64 3.19
N TYR A 46 11.53 -22.46 3.30
CA TYR A 46 12.91 -22.35 3.79
C TYR A 46 13.06 -22.71 5.27
N ARG A 47 12.06 -22.39 6.09
CA ARG A 47 12.04 -22.79 7.50
C ARG A 47 11.98 -24.32 7.64
N ASP A 48 11.16 -24.96 6.81
CA ASP A 48 10.90 -26.41 6.89
C ASP A 48 11.99 -27.23 6.15
N ASN A 49 12.75 -26.61 5.23
CA ASN A 49 13.79 -27.24 4.40
C ASN A 49 15.14 -26.51 4.49
N GLY A 50 15.57 -26.14 5.70
CA GLY A 50 16.82 -25.37 5.92
C GLY A 50 18.06 -26.00 5.29
N ASP A 51 18.19 -27.33 5.37
CA ASP A 51 19.30 -28.09 4.80
C ASP A 51 19.12 -28.41 3.30
N GLN A 52 17.92 -28.17 2.76
CA GLN A 52 17.52 -28.52 1.39
C GLN A 52 16.85 -27.35 0.67
N THR A 53 17.45 -26.16 0.78
CA THR A 53 16.91 -24.89 0.24
C THR A 53 16.59 -24.94 -1.27
N LEU A 54 17.29 -25.80 -2.03
CA LEU A 54 17.03 -26.02 -3.45
C LEU A 54 15.63 -26.57 -3.74
N ARG A 55 14.98 -27.25 -2.79
CA ARG A 55 13.58 -27.73 -2.94
C ARG A 55 12.58 -26.57 -3.01
N CYS A 56 12.95 -25.41 -2.49
CA CYS A 56 12.13 -24.20 -2.56
C CYS A 56 12.38 -23.37 -3.84
N SER A 57 13.25 -23.82 -4.75
CA SER A 57 13.67 -23.05 -5.92
C SER A 57 12.53 -22.71 -6.88
N ASP A 58 11.60 -23.63 -7.11
CA ASP A 58 10.43 -23.37 -7.97
C ASP A 58 9.43 -22.41 -7.32
N LEU A 59 9.29 -22.47 -6.00
CA LEU A 59 8.49 -21.52 -5.24
C LEU A 59 9.15 -20.12 -5.22
N ALA A 60 10.47 -20.06 -5.13
CA ALA A 60 11.25 -18.84 -5.26
C ALA A 60 11.10 -18.19 -6.63
N LYS A 61 11.14 -18.98 -7.72
CA LYS A 61 10.87 -18.49 -9.08
C LYS A 61 9.47 -17.87 -9.19
N GLN A 62 8.45 -18.53 -8.67
CA GLN A 62 7.07 -18.03 -8.69
C GLN A 62 6.92 -16.72 -7.90
N TYR A 63 7.52 -16.65 -6.72
CA TYR A 63 7.55 -15.42 -5.92
C TYR A 63 8.22 -14.26 -6.68
N MET A 64 9.36 -14.52 -7.33
CA MET A 64 10.07 -13.53 -8.13
C MET A 64 9.27 -13.08 -9.36
N GLN A 65 8.58 -14.00 -10.04
CA GLN A 65 7.69 -13.67 -11.15
C GLN A 65 6.55 -12.76 -10.70
N CYS A 66 5.95 -13.05 -9.55
CA CYS A 66 4.91 -12.21 -8.96
C CYS A 66 5.43 -10.81 -8.63
N ILE A 67 6.61 -10.69 -8.00
CA ILE A 67 7.25 -9.38 -7.75
C ILE A 67 7.48 -8.63 -9.05
N ASN A 68 8.01 -9.29 -10.08
CA ASN A 68 8.31 -8.64 -11.36
C ASN A 68 7.04 -8.20 -12.10
N ALA A 69 5.96 -8.97 -11.99
CA ALA A 69 4.65 -8.58 -12.51
C ALA A 69 4.07 -7.37 -11.75
N ALA A 70 4.25 -7.32 -10.42
CA ALA A 70 3.82 -6.20 -9.58
C ALA A 70 4.67 -4.94 -9.80
N LYS A 71 5.97 -5.11 -10.09
CA LYS A 71 6.91 -4.02 -10.40
C LYS A 71 6.69 -3.43 -11.79
N LYS A 72 6.01 -4.14 -12.71
CA LYS A 72 5.65 -3.53 -14.00
C LYS A 72 4.79 -2.31 -13.68
N PRO A 73 5.22 -1.10 -14.05
CA PRO A 73 4.42 0.08 -13.85
C PRO A 73 3.20 -0.04 -14.77
N ASN A 74 2.10 -0.59 -14.25
CA ASN A 74 0.78 -0.19 -14.73
C ASN A 74 0.66 1.28 -14.34
N ARG A 75 1.12 2.11 -15.26
CA ARG A 75 1.33 3.55 -15.15
C ARG A 75 -0.01 4.26 -15.19
N SER A 76 -0.85 4.03 -14.20
CA SER A 76 -2.18 4.64 -14.16
C SER A 76 -2.74 4.91 -12.78
N ASP A 77 -1.93 4.94 -11.70
CA ASP A 77 -2.55 5.21 -10.39
C ASP A 77 -1.69 5.82 -9.27
N CYS A 78 -0.53 6.41 -9.60
CA CYS A 78 0.31 7.14 -8.64
C CYS A 78 1.07 8.34 -9.27
N ASP A 79 0.44 9.10 -10.18
CA ASP A 79 0.94 10.42 -10.59
C ASP A 79 -0.07 11.49 -10.15
N VAL A 80 -0.18 11.71 -8.84
CA VAL A 80 -0.73 12.96 -8.27
C VAL A 80 0.14 13.36 -7.08
N PHE A 81 1.27 13.98 -7.40
CA PHE A 81 1.88 15.02 -6.58
C PHE A 81 2.22 16.19 -7.49
#